data_AF-A0A812YI54-F1
#
_entry.id   AF-A0A812YI54-F1
#
_cell.length_a   1.000
_cell.length_b   1.000
_cell.length_c   1.000
_cell.angle_alpha   90.00
_cell.angle_beta   90.00
_cell.angle_gamma   90.00
#
_symmetry.space_group_name_H-M   'P 1'
#
loop_
_entity.id
_entity.type
_entity.pdbx_description
1 polymer ?
#
loop_
_entity_poly.entity_id
_entity_poly.type
_entity_poly.pdbx_seq_one_letter_code
_entity_poly.pdbx_strand_id
1 'polypeptide(L)'
;MAGKRHVPPGPESVSPYLFSAKLNVLLVLVLLDCVCNGFADSLWDPSQYVMTIVFCGLPIALQLLMLILFFTLLWNTFLLRYGLLLELWGELRAVVAFSLLRFGISLAARVPRILAALAGGSREEHWANPMNQVAFCANNVVSVIYCSWLLRRSYALANVRFYKPQWGPHLRPPVLLIKSPRPYYQALPLQQLVQHSLMVRDGLL
;
A
#
# COMPACT_ATOMS: atom_id res chain seq x y z
N MET A 1 13.87 -47.45 -1.01
CA MET A 1 14.21 -46.20 -0.30
C MET A 1 14.66 -45.18 -1.33
N ALA A 2 13.81 -44.21 -1.68
CA ALA A 2 14.11 -43.20 -2.69
C ALA A 2 14.91 -42.05 -2.04
N GLY A 3 16.17 -41.88 -2.44
CA GLY A 3 17.01 -40.80 -1.94
C GLY A 3 16.43 -39.44 -2.31
N LYS A 4 16.17 -38.59 -1.31
CA LYS A 4 15.86 -37.16 -1.50
C LYS A 4 17.06 -36.53 -2.21
N ARG A 5 16.92 -36.26 -3.52
CA ARG A 5 17.90 -35.43 -4.23
C ARG A 5 17.77 -34.00 -3.72
N HIS A 6 18.82 -33.52 -3.08
CA HIS A 6 18.95 -32.12 -2.71
C HIS A 6 19.13 -31.33 -4.01
N VAL A 7 18.08 -30.66 -4.47
CA VAL A 7 18.21 -29.69 -5.56
C VAL A 7 18.82 -28.43 -4.93
N PRO A 8 20.01 -27.98 -5.38
CA PRO A 8 20.58 -26.75 -4.86
C PRO A 8 19.62 -25.58 -5.15
N PRO A 9 19.44 -24.63 -4.22
CA PRO A 9 18.64 -23.46 -4.47
C PRO A 9 19.20 -22.73 -5.69
N GLY A 10 18.37 -22.55 -6.72
CA GLY A 10 18.78 -21.82 -7.92
C GLY A 10 19.17 -20.39 -7.54
N PRO A 11 20.15 -19.77 -8.23
CA PRO A 11 20.73 -18.46 -7.91
C PRO A 11 19.76 -17.27 -7.96
N GLU A 12 18.46 -17.50 -8.21
CA GLU A 12 17.48 -16.45 -8.51
C GLU A 12 16.33 -16.36 -7.50
N SER A 13 16.37 -17.12 -6.41
CA SER A 13 15.35 -16.98 -5.37
C SER A 13 15.59 -15.72 -4.55
N VAL A 14 14.69 -14.74 -4.66
CA VAL A 14 14.70 -13.56 -3.81
C VAL A 14 14.65 -14.00 -2.36
N SER A 15 15.57 -13.48 -1.54
CA SER A 15 15.70 -13.94 -0.18
C SER A 15 14.53 -13.41 0.66
N PRO A 16 13.77 -14.29 1.36
CA PRO A 16 12.57 -13.90 2.09
C PRO A 16 12.87 -12.92 3.24
N TYR A 17 14.09 -13.00 3.80
CA TYR A 17 14.53 -12.11 4.87
C TYR A 17 14.63 -10.64 4.40
N LEU A 18 15.16 -10.37 3.20
CA LEU A 18 15.26 -9.00 2.68
C LEU A 18 13.87 -8.40 2.42
N PHE A 19 12.96 -9.23 1.91
CA PHE A 19 11.59 -8.79 1.68
C PHE A 19 10.88 -8.43 2.98
N SER A 20 10.97 -9.31 3.99
CA SER A 20 10.39 -9.04 5.31
C SER A 20 11.00 -7.80 5.98
N ALA A 21 12.32 -7.62 5.87
CA ALA A 21 12.98 -6.43 6.39
C ALA A 21 12.45 -5.13 5.75
N LYS A 22 12.33 -5.08 4.42
CA LYS A 22 11.76 -3.93 3.71
C LYS A 22 10.32 -3.65 4.13
N LEU A 23 9.51 -4.68 4.33
CA LEU A 23 8.12 -4.54 4.77
C LEU A 23 8.04 -3.98 6.20
N ASN A 24 8.90 -4.45 7.11
CA ASN A 24 8.99 -3.92 8.47
C ASN A 24 9.44 -2.45 8.48
N VAL A 25 10.41 -2.08 7.63
CA VAL A 25 10.82 -0.69 7.45
C VAL A 25 9.63 0.16 6.96
N LEU A 26 8.84 -0.34 6.00
CA LEU A 26 7.65 0.36 5.52
C LEU A 26 6.63 0.59 6.63
N LEU A 27 6.41 -0.41 7.49
CA LEU A 27 5.53 -0.29 8.65
C LEU A 27 6.03 0.80 9.62
N VAL A 28 7.32 0.81 9.93
CA VAL A 28 7.92 1.85 10.79
C VAL A 28 7.75 3.23 10.18
N LEU A 29 7.97 3.39 8.87
CA LEU A 29 7.77 4.67 8.18
C LEU A 29 6.32 5.14 8.23
N VAL A 30 5.35 4.24 8.08
CA VAL A 30 3.92 4.56 8.23
C VAL A 30 3.63 5.05 9.65
N LEU A 31 4.14 4.38 10.68
CA LEU A 31 3.95 4.80 12.07
C LEU A 31 4.57 6.18 12.33
N LEU A 32 5.78 6.42 11.84
CA LEU A 32 6.45 7.72 11.94
C LEU A 32 5.65 8.82 11.23
N ASP A 33 5.11 8.53 10.04
CA ASP A 33 4.28 9.48 9.31
C ASP A 33 2.98 9.80 10.06
N CYS A 34 2.33 8.81 10.69
CA CYS A 34 1.16 9.03 11.53
C CYS A 34 1.49 9.91 12.75
N VAL A 35 2.60 9.63 13.44
CA VAL A 35 3.08 10.44 14.57
C VAL A 35 3.35 11.87 14.12
N CYS A 36 4.11 12.06 13.04
CA CYS A 36 4.44 13.39 12.54
C CYS A 36 3.18 14.18 12.14
N ASN A 37 2.20 13.55 11.49
CA ASN A 37 0.93 14.20 11.17
C ASN A 37 0.14 14.58 12.42
N GLY A 38 0.10 13.73 13.44
CA GLY A 38 -0.61 14.03 14.69
C GLY A 38 0.03 15.17 15.51
N PHE A 39 1.36 15.26 15.51
CA PHE A 39 2.08 16.29 16.26
C PHE A 39 2.31 17.60 15.50
N ALA A 40 2.21 17.59 14.16
CA ALA A 40 2.46 18.78 13.34
C ALA A 40 1.63 19.99 13.78
N ASP A 41 0.39 19.80 14.23
CA ASP A 41 -0.49 20.89 14.71
C ASP A 41 -0.17 21.42 16.09
N SER A 42 0.29 20.53 16.96
CA SER A 42 0.58 20.89 18.35
C SER A 42 1.86 21.71 18.47
N LEU A 43 2.82 21.46 17.58
CA LEU A 43 4.18 22.02 17.65
C LEU A 43 4.37 23.27 16.77
N TRP A 44 3.29 23.90 16.32
CA TRP A 44 3.42 25.15 15.60
C TRP A 44 3.45 26.34 16.53
N ASP A 45 4.63 26.96 16.54
CA ASP A 45 4.93 28.21 17.19
C ASP A 45 5.52 29.18 16.14
N PRO A 46 4.92 30.38 15.95
CA PRO A 46 5.46 31.41 15.06
C PRO A 46 6.91 31.80 15.40
N SER A 47 7.31 31.71 16.67
CA SER A 47 8.67 32.03 17.11
C SER A 47 9.70 31.00 16.63
N GLN A 48 9.27 29.79 16.26
CA GLN A 48 10.11 28.67 15.82
C GLN A 48 9.77 28.23 14.39
N TYR A 49 9.88 29.16 13.43
CA TYR A 49 9.57 28.89 12.02
C TYR A 49 10.38 27.71 11.45
N VAL A 50 11.62 27.50 11.90
CA VAL A 50 12.46 26.36 11.49
C VAL A 50 11.79 25.03 11.86
N MET A 51 11.27 24.91 13.08
CA MET A 51 10.55 23.70 13.51
C MET A 51 9.31 23.48 12.66
N THR A 52 8.57 24.55 12.35
CA THR A 52 7.39 24.48 11.48
C THR A 52 7.74 23.94 10.09
N ILE A 53 8.84 24.42 9.48
CA ILE A 53 9.31 23.92 8.18
C ILE A 53 9.68 22.44 8.26
N VAL A 54 10.40 22.03 9.31
CA VAL A 54 10.79 20.62 9.52
C VAL A 54 9.56 19.74 9.69
N PHE A 55 8.61 20.09 10.55
CA PHE A 55 7.39 19.30 10.77
C PHE A 55 6.46 19.27 9.56
N CYS A 56 6.46 20.30 8.71
CA CYS A 56 5.71 20.27 7.45
C CYS A 56 6.42 19.47 6.35
N GLY A 57 7.75 19.56 6.27
CA GLY A 57 8.56 18.89 5.26
C GLY A 57 8.78 17.40 5.54
N LEU A 58 8.94 17.02 6.81
CA LEU A 58 9.25 15.65 7.21
C LEU A 58 8.23 14.63 6.72
N PRO A 59 6.90 14.82 6.85
CA PRO A 59 5.96 13.82 6.37
C PRO A 59 5.84 13.81 4.83
N ILE A 60 6.20 14.90 4.14
CA ILE A 60 6.34 14.86 2.66
C ILE A 60 7.51 13.94 2.29
N ALA A 61 8.64 14.09 2.98
CA ALA A 61 9.81 13.22 2.78
C ALA A 61 9.50 11.76 3.13
N LEU A 62 8.79 11.49 4.24
CA LEU A 62 8.34 10.15 4.61
C LEU A 62 7.41 9.55 3.55
N GLN A 63 6.48 10.33 2.99
CA GLN A 63 5.63 9.86 1.90
C GLN A 63 6.43 9.45 0.67
N LEU A 64 7.41 10.25 0.25
CA LEU A 64 8.30 9.91 -0.86
C LEU A 64 9.12 8.65 -0.56
N LEU A 65 9.65 8.52 0.66
CA LEU A 65 10.41 7.34 1.07
C LEU A 65 9.55 6.08 1.09
N MET A 66 8.30 6.15 1.58
CA MET A 66 7.34 5.06 1.53
C MET A 66 7.03 4.63 0.08
N LEU A 67 6.88 5.61 -0.83
CA LEU A 67 6.63 5.34 -2.24
C LEU A 67 7.84 4.67 -2.91
N ILE A 68 9.06 5.17 -2.66
CA ILE A 68 10.30 4.55 -3.13
C ILE A 68 10.40 3.11 -2.61
N LEU A 69 10.18 2.90 -1.31
CA LEU A 69 10.27 1.58 -0.69
C LEU A 69 9.24 0.62 -1.29
N PHE A 70 8.02 1.09 -1.55
CA PHE A 70 6.99 0.34 -2.27
C PHE A 70 7.44 -0.06 -3.69
N PHE A 71 8.04 0.85 -4.45
CA PHE A 71 8.62 0.52 -5.76
C PHE A 71 9.77 -0.49 -5.66
N THR A 72 10.63 -0.39 -4.63
CA THR A 72 11.70 -1.39 -4.43
C THR A 72 11.17 -2.76 -3.99
N LEU A 73 10.00 -2.83 -3.35
CA LEU A 73 9.32 -4.09 -3.04
C LEU A 73 8.80 -4.72 -4.34
N LEU A 74 8.21 -3.91 -5.23
CA LEU A 74 7.73 -4.35 -6.54
C LEU A 74 8.86 -4.78 -7.47
N TRP A 75 9.98 -4.06 -7.47
CA TRP A 75 11.15 -4.38 -8.30
C TRP A 75 11.70 -5.79 -8.05
N ASN A 76 11.61 -6.25 -6.80
CA ASN A 76 12.04 -7.58 -6.40
C ASN A 76 10.99 -8.67 -6.70
N THR A 77 9.86 -8.36 -7.33
CA THR A 77 8.85 -9.38 -7.69
C THR A 77 9.11 -9.96 -9.06
N PHE A 78 8.76 -11.23 -9.23
CA PHE A 78 8.89 -11.96 -10.49
C PHE A 78 8.15 -11.27 -11.65
N LEU A 79 6.99 -10.65 -11.39
CA LEU A 79 6.16 -9.99 -12.41
C LEU A 79 6.92 -8.94 -13.25
N LEU A 80 7.77 -8.15 -12.59
CA LEU A 80 8.56 -7.11 -13.24
C LEU A 80 9.66 -7.71 -14.12
N ARG A 81 10.22 -8.84 -13.71
CA ARG A 81 11.29 -9.54 -14.43
C ARG A 81 10.82 -10.24 -15.71
N TYR A 82 9.55 -10.67 -15.75
CA TYR A 82 8.97 -11.39 -16.89
C TYR A 82 8.11 -10.50 -17.80
N GLY A 83 8.18 -9.17 -17.63
CA GLY A 83 7.48 -8.23 -18.51
C GLY A 83 5.96 -8.18 -18.33
N LEU A 84 5.41 -8.74 -17.24
CA LEU A 84 3.99 -8.67 -16.88
C LEU A 84 3.62 -7.30 -16.27
N LEU A 85 4.30 -6.24 -16.71
CA LEU A 85 4.18 -4.90 -16.16
C LEU A 85 2.78 -4.32 -16.35
N LEU A 86 2.14 -4.61 -17.50
CA LEU A 86 0.80 -4.13 -17.85
C LEU A 86 -0.28 -4.68 -16.92
N GLU A 87 -0.20 -5.95 -16.56
CA GLU A 87 -1.16 -6.57 -15.65
C GLU A 87 -0.96 -6.04 -14.22
N LEU A 88 0.29 -5.89 -13.80
CA LEU A 88 0.64 -5.27 -12.54
C LEU A 88 0.23 -3.79 -12.48
N TRP A 89 0.32 -3.06 -13.59
CA TRP A 89 -0.11 -1.67 -13.69
C TRP A 89 -1.60 -1.48 -13.36
N GLY A 90 -2.46 -2.43 -13.75
CA GLY A 90 -3.89 -2.40 -13.43
C GLY A 90 -4.16 -2.36 -11.91
N GLU A 91 -3.34 -3.06 -11.13
CA GLU A 91 -3.41 -3.09 -9.66
C GLU A 91 -2.68 -1.90 -9.02
N LEU A 92 -1.55 -1.49 -9.61
CA LEU A 92 -0.71 -0.40 -9.08
C LEU A 92 -1.24 1.00 -9.37
N ARG A 93 -1.99 1.20 -10.46
CA ARG A 93 -2.53 2.51 -10.84
C ARG A 93 -3.29 3.17 -9.70
N ALA A 94 -4.01 2.37 -8.90
CA ALA A 94 -4.76 2.85 -7.76
C ALA A 94 -3.83 3.37 -6.66
N VAL A 95 -2.75 2.64 -6.34
CA VAL A 95 -1.77 3.06 -5.33
C VAL A 95 -1.04 4.34 -5.77
N VAL A 96 -0.63 4.41 -7.03
CA VAL A 96 0.06 5.58 -7.59
C VAL A 96 -0.87 6.79 -7.63
N ALA A 97 -2.09 6.65 -8.16
CA ALA A 97 -3.08 7.73 -8.20
C ALA A 97 -3.41 8.23 -6.79
N PHE A 98 -3.60 7.32 -5.83
CA PHE A 98 -3.90 7.68 -4.45
C PHE A 98 -2.70 8.33 -3.74
N SER A 99 -1.46 7.93 -4.08
CA SER A 99 -0.25 8.59 -3.61
C SER A 99 -0.15 10.03 -4.13
N LEU A 100 -0.42 10.26 -5.41
CA LEU A 100 -0.42 11.61 -6.00
C LEU A 100 -1.52 12.48 -5.38
N LEU A 101 -2.72 11.92 -5.20
CA LEU A 101 -3.83 12.62 -4.53
C LEU A 101 -3.45 13.03 -3.11
N ARG A 102 -2.92 12.09 -2.32
CA ARG A 102 -2.45 12.36 -0.96
C ARG A 102 -1.37 13.43 -0.95
N PHE A 103 -0.41 13.36 -1.88
CA PHE A 103 0.68 14.34 -1.97
C PHE A 103 0.12 15.75 -2.23
N GLY A 104 -0.81 15.88 -3.19
CA GLY A 104 -1.47 17.15 -3.49
C GLY A 104 -2.23 17.73 -2.30
N ILE A 105 -3.01 16.89 -1.59
CA ILE A 105 -3.75 17.31 -0.40
C ILE A 105 -2.79 17.69 0.74
N SER A 106 -1.72 16.94 0.94
CA SER A 106 -0.69 17.24 1.94
C SER A 106 0.00 18.56 1.66
N LEU A 107 0.28 18.88 0.38
CA LEU A 107 0.81 20.19 0.00
C LEU A 107 -0.21 21.30 0.25
N ALA A 108 -1.47 21.10 -0.16
CA ALA A 108 -2.54 22.08 0.06
C ALA A 108 -2.75 22.40 1.55
N ALA A 109 -2.60 21.42 2.44
CA ALA A 109 -2.72 21.63 3.89
C ALA A 109 -1.48 22.30 4.50
N ARG A 110 -0.27 22.04 3.99
CA ARG A 110 0.99 22.47 4.65
C ARG A 110 1.63 23.72 4.05
N VAL A 111 1.53 23.94 2.74
CA VAL A 111 2.12 25.10 2.08
C VAL A 111 1.56 26.41 2.63
N PRO A 112 0.22 26.60 2.78
CA PRO A 112 -0.33 27.83 3.35
C PRO A 112 0.15 28.09 4.77
N ARG A 113 0.42 27.02 5.53
CA ARG A 113 0.94 27.10 6.89
C ARG A 113 2.39 27.55 6.94
N ILE A 114 3.24 27.04 6.05
CA ILE A 114 4.62 27.52 5.91
C ILE A 114 4.62 29.00 5.50
N LEU A 115 3.78 29.37 4.53
CA LEU A 115 3.67 30.77 4.09
C LEU A 115 3.19 31.69 5.23
N ALA A 116 2.20 31.26 6.02
CA ALA A 116 1.72 32.01 7.17
C ALA A 116 2.82 32.18 8.24
N ALA A 117 3.58 31.11 8.54
CA ALA A 117 4.69 31.18 9.49
C ALA A 117 5.81 32.12 9.01
N LEU A 118 6.13 32.12 7.71
CA LEU A 118 7.11 33.03 7.12
C LEU A 118 6.65 34.49 7.10
N ALA A 119 5.33 34.72 6.97
CA ALA A 119 4.74 36.04 7.04
C ALA A 119 4.59 36.58 8.49
N GLY A 120 4.94 35.78 9.50
CA GLY A 120 4.73 36.13 10.91
C GLY A 120 3.26 36.11 11.33
N GLY A 121 2.39 35.47 10.55
CA GLY A 121 0.97 35.36 10.84
C GLY A 121 0.71 34.52 12.10
N SER A 122 -0.31 34.91 12.87
CA SER A 122 -0.69 34.15 14.06
C SER A 122 -1.38 32.82 13.69
N ARG A 123 -1.29 31.83 14.58
CA ARG A 123 -1.99 30.55 14.42
C ARG A 123 -3.51 30.76 14.26
N GLU A 124 -4.07 31.70 15.01
CA GLU A 124 -5.51 32.01 15.00
C GLU A 124 -5.96 32.54 13.64
N GLU A 125 -5.20 33.47 13.04
CA GLU A 125 -5.49 34.01 11.70
C GLU A 125 -5.51 32.93 10.63
N HIS A 126 -4.56 31.98 10.68
CA HIS A 126 -4.53 30.89 9.71
C HIS A 126 -5.75 29.97 9.83
N TRP A 127 -6.16 29.63 11.06
CA TRP A 127 -7.31 28.77 11.29
C TRP A 127 -8.65 29.49 11.13
N ALA A 128 -8.67 30.82 11.08
CA ALA A 128 -9.88 31.57 10.74
C ALA A 128 -10.36 31.31 9.30
N ASN A 129 -9.47 30.86 8.39
CA ASN A 129 -9.84 30.53 7.03
C ASN A 129 -10.45 29.11 6.93
N PRO A 130 -11.72 28.96 6.51
CA PRO A 130 -12.37 27.65 6.42
C PRO A 130 -11.68 26.71 5.42
N MET A 131 -11.02 27.24 4.38
CA MET A 131 -10.30 26.40 3.41
C MET A 131 -9.13 25.64 4.05
N ASN A 132 -8.43 26.26 5.01
CA ASN A 132 -7.33 25.61 5.73
C ASN A 132 -7.87 24.48 6.63
N GLN A 133 -9.02 24.70 7.29
CA GLN A 133 -9.69 23.67 8.09
C GLN A 133 -10.12 22.48 7.23
N VAL A 134 -10.73 22.73 6.06
CA VAL A 134 -11.14 21.67 5.13
C VAL A 134 -9.92 20.90 4.62
N ALA A 135 -8.86 21.59 4.19
CA ALA A 135 -7.63 20.96 3.73
C ALA A 135 -6.99 20.10 4.84
N PHE A 136 -7.00 20.58 6.07
CA PHE A 136 -6.52 19.84 7.24
C PHE A 136 -7.31 18.55 7.49
N CYS A 137 -8.64 18.65 7.54
CA CYS A 137 -9.51 17.48 7.71
C CYS A 137 -9.33 16.47 6.57
N ALA A 138 -9.31 16.94 5.32
CA ALA A 138 -9.09 16.11 4.15
C ALA A 138 -7.73 15.40 4.22
N ASN A 139 -6.66 16.12 4.61
CA ASN A 139 -5.33 15.54 4.75
C ASN A 139 -5.30 14.39 5.76
N ASN A 140 -5.93 14.54 6.94
CA ASN A 140 -5.95 13.48 7.95
C ASN A 140 -6.72 12.24 7.47
N VAL A 141 -7.93 12.44 6.91
CA VAL A 141 -8.76 11.34 6.40
C VAL A 141 -8.06 10.60 5.28
N VAL A 142 -7.56 11.33 4.27
CA VAL A 142 -6.84 10.72 3.14
C VAL A 142 -5.56 10.05 3.60
N SER A 143 -4.87 10.60 4.60
CA SER A 143 -3.64 10.01 5.12
C SER A 143 -3.89 8.63 5.74
N VAL A 144 -4.93 8.50 6.59
CA VAL A 144 -5.30 7.23 7.22
C VAL A 144 -5.71 6.19 6.17
N ILE A 145 -6.56 6.58 5.22
CA ILE A 145 -7.01 5.67 4.15
C ILE A 145 -5.80 5.22 3.32
N TYR A 146 -4.90 6.14 2.96
CA TYR A 146 -3.72 5.85 2.16
C TYR A 146 -2.77 4.89 2.88
N CYS A 147 -2.42 5.15 4.14
CA CYS A 147 -1.51 4.28 4.90
C CYS A 147 -2.09 2.87 5.03
N SER A 148 -3.38 2.76 5.33
CA SER A 148 -4.08 1.47 5.44
C SER A 148 -4.08 0.72 4.11
N TRP A 149 -4.37 1.42 3.01
CA TRP A 149 -4.38 0.84 1.67
C TRP A 149 -2.98 0.40 1.22
N LEU A 150 -1.97 1.25 1.43
CA LEU A 150 -0.57 0.96 1.10
C LEU A 150 -0.07 -0.28 1.84
N LEU A 151 -0.28 -0.35 3.16
CA LEU A 151 0.09 -1.52 3.95
C LEU A 151 -0.61 -2.79 3.45
N ARG A 152 -1.93 -2.74 3.24
CA ARG A 152 -2.69 -3.89 2.73
C ARG A 152 -2.15 -4.38 1.40
N ARG A 153 -1.79 -3.48 0.49
CA ARG A 153 -1.20 -3.83 -0.81
C ARG A 153 0.21 -4.38 -0.67
N SER A 154 1.04 -3.82 0.20
CA SER A 154 2.38 -4.34 0.50
C SER A 154 2.34 -5.76 1.10
N TYR A 155 1.40 -6.03 2.01
CA TYR A 155 1.19 -7.39 2.54
C TYR A 155 0.61 -8.34 1.48
N ALA A 156 -0.29 -7.87 0.61
CA ALA A 156 -0.79 -8.70 -0.49
C ALA A 156 0.33 -9.12 -1.45
N LEU A 157 1.32 -8.26 -1.68
CA LEU A 157 2.53 -8.58 -2.45
C LEU A 157 3.41 -9.63 -1.77
N ALA A 158 3.36 -9.74 -0.44
CA ALA A 158 4.09 -10.75 0.32
C ALA A 158 3.57 -12.19 0.10
N ASN A 159 2.38 -12.36 -0.49
CA ASN A 159 1.81 -13.68 -0.69
C ASN A 159 2.66 -14.53 -1.64
N VAL A 160 2.85 -15.81 -1.27
CA VAL A 160 3.75 -16.80 -1.91
C VAL A 160 3.52 -16.95 -3.42
N ARG A 161 2.34 -16.61 -3.92
CA ARG A 161 1.98 -16.68 -5.35
C ARG A 161 2.92 -15.89 -6.25
N PHE A 162 3.59 -14.85 -5.73
CA PHE A 162 4.52 -14.02 -6.50
C PHE A 162 5.99 -14.47 -6.45
N TYR A 163 6.33 -15.47 -5.60
CA TYR A 163 7.72 -15.86 -5.33
C TYR A 163 8.08 -17.27 -5.78
N LYS A 164 7.10 -18.17 -5.91
CA LYS A 164 7.34 -19.52 -6.46
C LYS A 164 6.50 -19.71 -7.72
N PRO A 165 7.11 -19.84 -8.91
CA PRO A 165 6.40 -20.40 -10.04
C PRO A 165 5.91 -21.80 -9.62
N GLN A 166 4.60 -22.01 -9.52
CA GLN A 166 4.00 -23.32 -9.20
C GLN A 166 4.16 -24.34 -10.35
N TRP A 167 5.18 -24.16 -11.19
CA TRP A 167 5.57 -25.08 -12.25
C TRP A 167 6.26 -26.26 -11.57
N GLY A 168 5.48 -27.03 -10.82
CA GLY A 168 5.95 -28.27 -10.24
C GLY A 168 6.45 -29.18 -11.37
N PRO A 169 7.52 -29.96 -11.16
CA PRO A 169 8.12 -30.85 -12.17
C PRO A 169 7.17 -31.95 -12.70
N HIS A 170 5.93 -32.02 -12.20
CA HIS A 170 4.92 -32.99 -12.62
C HIS A 170 3.78 -32.40 -13.47
N LEU A 171 3.71 -31.09 -13.66
CA LEU A 171 2.85 -30.52 -14.69
C LEU A 171 3.61 -30.60 -16.02
N ARG A 172 3.58 -31.80 -16.64
CA ARG A 172 3.62 -31.85 -18.11
C ARG A 172 2.61 -30.81 -18.58
N PRO A 173 2.95 -29.90 -19.51
CA PRO A 173 1.96 -28.98 -20.05
C PRO A 173 0.75 -29.85 -20.42
N PRO A 174 -0.45 -29.62 -19.84
CA PRO A 174 -1.61 -30.30 -20.36
C PRO A 174 -1.61 -29.94 -21.83
N VAL A 175 -1.49 -30.96 -22.68
CA VAL A 175 -1.71 -30.80 -24.12
C VAL A 175 -2.93 -29.91 -24.21
N LEU A 176 -2.74 -28.70 -24.76
CA LEU A 176 -3.80 -27.71 -24.92
C LEU A 176 -4.80 -28.33 -25.87
N LEU A 177 -5.65 -29.18 -25.32
CA LEU A 177 -6.89 -29.59 -25.93
C LEU A 177 -7.70 -28.31 -25.83
N ILE A 178 -7.69 -27.57 -26.93
CA ILE A 178 -8.49 -26.38 -27.22
C ILE A 178 -9.92 -26.75 -26.87
N LYS A 179 -10.30 -26.56 -25.61
CA LYS A 179 -11.65 -26.79 -25.14
C LYS A 179 -12.34 -25.46 -25.33
N SER A 180 -13.30 -25.52 -26.25
CA SER A 180 -14.25 -24.51 -26.71
C SER A 180 -14.66 -23.48 -25.65
N PRO A 181 -15.13 -22.30 -26.08
CA PRO A 181 -15.57 -21.20 -25.21
C PRO A 181 -16.43 -21.71 -24.05
N ARG A 182 -16.03 -21.36 -22.82
CA ARG A 182 -16.86 -21.60 -21.64
C ARG A 182 -18.14 -20.77 -21.76
N PRO A 183 -19.32 -21.37 -21.57
CA PRO A 183 -20.55 -20.60 -21.48
C PRO A 183 -20.55 -19.76 -20.21
N TYR A 184 -21.32 -18.69 -20.27
CA TYR A 184 -21.61 -17.70 -19.24
C TYR A 184 -21.72 -18.27 -17.82
N TYR A 185 -21.26 -17.45 -16.86
CA TYR A 185 -21.57 -17.56 -15.44
C TYR A 185 -23.05 -17.94 -15.22
N GLN A 186 -23.31 -19.20 -14.87
CA GLN A 186 -24.53 -19.55 -14.16
C GLN A 186 -24.39 -19.01 -12.74
N ALA A 187 -25.09 -17.92 -12.46
CA ALA A 187 -25.30 -17.45 -11.10
C ALA A 187 -25.85 -18.61 -10.25
N LEU A 188 -25.17 -18.93 -9.15
CA LEU A 188 -25.72 -19.85 -8.15
C LEU A 188 -27.06 -19.28 -7.66
N PRO A 189 -28.16 -20.05 -7.68
CA PRO A 189 -29.42 -19.59 -7.13
C PRO A 189 -29.26 -19.32 -5.62
N LEU A 190 -29.68 -18.14 -5.19
CA LEU A 190 -29.63 -17.62 -3.81
C LEU A 190 -30.13 -18.62 -2.74
N GLN A 191 -30.97 -19.58 -3.13
CA GLN A 191 -31.47 -20.65 -2.27
C GLN A 191 -30.36 -21.59 -1.73
N GLN A 192 -29.30 -21.88 -2.49
CA GLN A 192 -28.22 -22.75 -2.00
C GLN A 192 -27.32 -22.04 -0.98
N LEU A 193 -27.19 -20.72 -1.05
CA LEU A 193 -26.40 -19.93 -0.10
C LEU A 193 -27.09 -19.86 1.28
N VAL A 194 -28.43 -19.89 1.32
CA VAL A 194 -29.21 -19.90 2.56
C VAL A 194 -29.17 -21.27 3.25
N GLN A 195 -29.27 -22.37 2.50
CA GLN A 195 -29.18 -23.72 3.09
C GLN A 195 -27.79 -24.00 3.69
N HIS A 196 -26.72 -23.51 3.05
CA HIS A 196 -25.37 -23.71 3.58
C HIS A 196 -25.08 -22.87 4.84
N SER A 197 -25.75 -21.72 5.02
CA SER A 197 -25.70 -20.95 6.28
C SER A 197 -26.52 -21.59 7.41
N LEU A 198 -27.62 -22.29 7.10
CA LEU A 198 -28.43 -22.97 8.10
C LEU A 198 -27.74 -24.24 8.63
N MET A 199 -27.11 -25.04 7.78
CA MET A 199 -26.42 -26.27 8.23
C MET A 199 -25.21 -26.00 9.14
N VAL A 200 -24.51 -24.87 8.98
CA VAL A 200 -23.39 -24.49 9.85
C VAL A 200 -23.87 -23.99 11.22
N ARG A 201 -25.10 -23.47 11.31
CA ARG A 201 -25.65 -22.94 12.56
C ARG A 201 -26.19 -24.03 13.48
N ASP A 202 -26.60 -25.18 12.92
CA ASP A 202 -27.18 -26.30 13.66
C ASP A 202 -26.17 -27.39 14.06
N GLY A 203 -24.87 -27.18 13.82
CA GLY A 203 -23.80 -28.06 14.31
C GLY A 203 -23.82 -29.49 13.73
N LEU A 204 -24.40 -29.66 12.55
CA LEU A 204 -24.50 -30.95 11.84
C LEU A 204 -23.30 -31.21 10.90
N LEU A 205 -22.23 -30.42 11.01
CA LEU A 205 -20.97 -30.55 10.27
C LEU A 205 -19.77 -30.33 11.18
#